data_AF-A0A923EA04-F1
#
_entry.id   AF-A0A923EA04-F1
#
_cell.length_a   1.000
_cell.length_b   1.000
_cell.length_c   1.000
_cell.angle_alpha   90.00
_cell.angle_beta   90.00
_cell.angle_gamma   90.00
#
_symmetry.space_group_name_H-M   'P 1'
#
loop_
_entity.id
_entity.type
_entity.pdbx_description
1 polymer ?
#
loop_
_entity_poly.entity_id
_entity_poly.type
_entity_poly.pdbx_seq_one_letter_code
_entity_poly.pdbx_strand_id
1 'polypeptide(L)'
;MNYCMDIKNLINSKKWVRNDMGLGKVQFLKLILVKEKLMLLLISNEIKGPLYAKVENIGVINEQITIFYDGEYCELLKEKEYESFKENVTEEEWRVLFHSDVTKDLYELGLVEEEKGFTAQIHENIDTFMETNVDIKASDDICKQYGLK
;
A
#
# COMPACT_ATOMS: atom_id res chain seq x y z
N MET A 1 13.57 13.95 -8.69
CA MET A 1 12.32 13.78 -7.93
C MET A 1 12.69 13.46 -6.48
N ASN A 2 11.86 13.81 -5.48
CA ASN A 2 12.16 13.52 -4.06
C ASN A 2 11.23 12.42 -3.55
N TYR A 3 11.56 11.18 -3.90
CA TYR A 3 10.72 10.01 -3.61
C TYR A 3 10.47 9.77 -2.11
N CYS A 4 11.44 10.12 -1.25
CA CYS A 4 11.27 10.09 0.21
C CYS A 4 10.11 11.00 0.66
N MET A 5 10.02 12.20 0.09
CA MET A 5 8.93 13.13 0.36
C MET A 5 7.61 12.62 -0.23
N ASP A 6 7.65 12.00 -1.41
CA ASP A 6 6.47 11.45 -2.06
C ASP A 6 5.85 10.29 -1.25
N ILE A 7 6.64 9.33 -0.77
CA ILE A 7 6.17 8.27 0.15
C ILE A 7 5.61 8.88 1.44
N LYS A 8 6.32 9.85 2.03
CA LYS A 8 5.85 10.52 3.24
C LYS A 8 4.50 11.20 3.01
N ASN A 9 4.31 11.85 1.87
CA ASN A 9 3.04 12.46 1.50
C ASN A 9 1.94 11.42 1.28
N LEU A 10 2.25 10.27 0.67
CA LEU A 10 1.31 9.16 0.49
C LEU A 10 0.83 8.58 1.83
N ILE A 11 1.72 8.42 2.81
CA ILE A 11 1.35 7.97 4.16
C ILE A 11 0.53 9.04 4.88
N ASN A 12 0.95 10.31 4.79
CA ASN A 12 0.29 11.41 5.49
C ASN A 12 -1.07 11.81 4.90
N SER A 13 -1.28 11.62 3.60
CA SER A 13 -2.57 11.89 2.95
C SER A 13 -3.65 10.95 3.46
N LYS A 14 -3.26 9.76 3.97
CA LYS A 14 -4.15 8.69 4.40
C LYS A 14 -5.16 8.29 3.33
N LYS A 15 -4.85 8.54 2.05
CA LYS A 15 -5.70 8.16 0.92
C LYS A 15 -5.32 6.78 0.39
N TRP A 16 -6.28 6.16 -0.28
CA TRP A 16 -6.11 4.94 -1.03
C TRP A 16 -5.62 5.24 -2.44
N VAL A 17 -4.57 4.58 -2.87
CA VAL A 17 -4.11 4.60 -4.25
C VAL A 17 -4.87 3.54 -5.04
N ARG A 18 -5.50 3.97 -6.14
CA ARG A 18 -6.10 3.03 -7.10
C ARG A 18 -5.02 2.37 -7.94
N ASN A 19 -5.06 1.05 -8.03
CA ASN A 19 -4.21 0.25 -8.90
C ASN A 19 -5.08 -0.56 -9.88
N ASP A 20 -4.89 -0.33 -11.18
CA ASP A 20 -5.60 -1.07 -12.24
C ASP A 20 -4.76 -2.30 -12.61
N MET A 21 -5.28 -3.49 -12.32
CA MET A 21 -4.61 -4.75 -12.59
C MET A 21 -4.94 -5.31 -14.00
N GLY A 22 -5.63 -4.53 -14.83
CA GLY A 22 -6.12 -4.97 -16.14
C GLY A 22 -7.38 -5.84 -16.04
N LEU A 23 -8.00 -6.08 -17.21
CA LEU A 23 -9.24 -6.86 -17.35
C LEU A 23 -10.40 -6.36 -16.48
N GLY A 24 -10.42 -5.05 -16.17
CA GLY A 24 -11.44 -4.43 -15.32
C GLY A 24 -11.27 -4.69 -13.83
N LYS A 25 -10.18 -5.34 -13.40
CA LYS A 25 -9.91 -5.61 -11.99
C LYS A 25 -9.23 -4.41 -11.35
N VAL A 26 -9.86 -3.86 -10.33
CA VAL A 26 -9.33 -2.72 -9.57
C VAL A 26 -8.97 -3.17 -8.16
N GLN A 27 -7.81 -2.72 -7.71
CA GLN A 27 -7.33 -2.88 -6.35
C GLN A 27 -7.04 -1.50 -5.77
N PHE A 28 -7.26 -1.34 -4.47
CA PHE A 28 -6.92 -0.14 -3.72
C PHE A 28 -5.86 -0.49 -2.70
N LEU A 29 -4.86 0.39 -2.63
CA LEU A 29 -3.66 0.21 -1.83
C LEU A 29 -3.50 1.39 -0.90
N LYS A 30 -3.13 1.16 0.36
CA LYS A 30 -2.86 2.25 1.30
C LYS A 30 -1.67 1.90 2.16
N LEU A 31 -0.68 2.81 2.22
CA LEU A 31 0.46 2.68 3.12
C LEU A 31 0.09 3.26 4.48
N ILE A 32 0.36 2.49 5.53
CA ILE A 32 0.07 2.87 6.91
C ILE A 32 1.25 2.53 7.81
N LEU A 33 1.35 3.24 8.95
CA LEU A 33 2.31 2.91 9.99
C LEU A 33 1.58 2.27 11.16
N VAL A 34 1.86 1.00 11.44
CA VAL A 34 1.32 0.27 12.61
C VAL A 34 2.46 -0.02 13.55
N LYS A 35 2.47 0.59 14.74
CA LYS A 35 3.57 0.47 15.72
C LYS A 35 4.94 0.73 15.07
N GLU A 36 5.03 1.83 14.32
CA GLU A 36 6.22 2.28 13.58
C GLU A 36 6.67 1.37 12.42
N LYS A 37 5.94 0.29 12.12
CA LYS A 37 6.22 -0.57 10.96
C LYS A 37 5.37 -0.15 9.77
N LEU A 38 6.00 -0.05 8.61
CA LEU A 38 5.31 0.23 7.36
C LEU A 38 4.56 -1.02 6.89
N MET A 39 3.25 -0.88 6.76
CA MET A 39 2.36 -1.93 6.30
C MET A 39 1.61 -1.43 5.05
N LEU A 40 1.25 -2.38 4.21
CA LEU A 40 0.39 -2.18 3.06
C LEU A 40 -1.00 -2.73 3.38
N LEU A 41 -2.02 -1.88 3.34
CA LEU A 41 -3.40 -2.31 3.24
C LEU A 41 -3.78 -2.50 1.77
N LEU A 42 -4.53 -3.56 1.50
CA LEU A 42 -4.92 -3.97 0.16
C LEU A 42 -6.37 -4.41 0.17
N ILE A 43 -7.15 -3.84 -0.73
CA ILE A 43 -8.57 -4.17 -0.86
C ILE A 43 -9.02 -4.21 -2.32
N SER A 44 -9.96 -5.09 -2.61
CA SER A 44 -10.60 -5.22 -3.92
C SER A 44 -11.94 -5.93 -3.74
N ASN A 45 -12.90 -5.64 -4.63
CA ASN A 45 -14.16 -6.39 -4.70
C ASN A 45 -13.92 -7.87 -5.13
N GLU A 46 -12.72 -8.21 -5.62
CA GLU A 46 -12.36 -9.56 -6.09
C GLU A 46 -11.77 -10.46 -5.00
N ILE A 47 -11.49 -9.92 -3.80
CA ILE A 47 -10.95 -10.68 -2.67
C ILE A 47 -11.98 -10.76 -1.54
N LYS A 48 -11.85 -11.77 -0.68
CA LYS A 48 -12.83 -12.07 0.39
C LYS A 48 -12.97 -10.97 1.45
N GLY A 49 -12.04 -10.03 1.51
CA GLY A 49 -12.03 -8.94 2.47
C GLY A 49 -10.70 -8.19 2.46
N PRO A 50 -10.58 -7.14 3.30
CA PRO A 50 -9.36 -6.34 3.43
C PRO A 50 -8.18 -7.20 3.88
N LEU A 51 -7.07 -7.05 3.18
CA LEU A 51 -5.80 -7.68 3.52
C LEU A 51 -4.82 -6.63 4.01
N TYR A 52 -3.89 -7.06 4.84
CA TYR A 52 -2.72 -6.28 5.16
C TYR A 52 -1.46 -7.14 5.14
N ALA A 53 -0.36 -6.54 4.70
CA ALA A 53 0.93 -7.21 4.60
C ALA A 53 2.05 -6.27 5.03
N LYS A 54 3.14 -6.85 5.52
CA LYS A 54 4.36 -6.09 5.80
C LYS A 54 4.99 -5.65 4.49
N VAL A 55 5.43 -4.39 4.44
CA VAL A 55 6.28 -3.92 3.34
C VAL A 55 7.68 -4.47 3.58
N GLU A 56 8.21 -5.18 2.58
CA GLU A 56 9.56 -5.74 2.62
C GLU A 56 10.56 -4.75 2.02
N ASN A 57 10.20 -4.12 0.89
CA ASN A 57 11.09 -3.20 0.21
C ASN A 57 10.31 -2.14 -0.59
N ILE A 58 10.98 -1.05 -0.98
CA ILE A 58 10.42 0.01 -1.83
C ILE A 58 11.42 0.30 -2.95
N GLY A 59 11.00 0.05 -4.19
CA GLY A 59 11.81 0.31 -5.38
C GLY A 59 11.31 1.50 -6.17
N VAL A 60 12.23 2.21 -6.81
CA VAL A 60 11.93 3.19 -7.85
C VAL A 60 12.28 2.58 -9.21
N ILE A 61 11.27 2.35 -10.05
CA ILE A 61 11.40 1.70 -11.35
C ILE A 61 10.80 2.64 -12.39
N ASN A 62 11.59 3.04 -13.39
CA ASN A 62 11.13 3.97 -14.43
C ASN A 62 10.45 5.23 -13.85
N GLU A 63 11.05 5.82 -12.81
CA GLU A 63 10.53 6.98 -12.05
C GLU A 63 9.20 6.74 -11.30
N GLN A 64 8.74 5.50 -11.21
CA GLN A 64 7.55 5.10 -10.48
C GLN A 64 7.91 4.34 -9.19
N ILE A 65 7.19 4.64 -8.12
CA ILE A 65 7.35 3.95 -6.84
C ILE A 65 6.62 2.61 -6.88
N THR A 66 7.33 1.54 -6.54
CA THR A 66 6.84 0.17 -6.42
C THR A 66 7.08 -0.34 -5.00
N ILE A 67 6.01 -0.80 -4.34
CA ILE A 67 6.03 -1.38 -3.00
C ILE A 67 6.12 -2.89 -3.14
N PHE A 68 7.16 -3.48 -2.57
CA PHE A 68 7.30 -4.92 -2.46
C PHE A 68 6.81 -5.37 -1.10
N TYR A 69 5.87 -6.30 -1.09
CA TYR A 69 5.27 -6.82 0.14
C TYR A 69 5.29 -8.35 0.14
N ASP A 70 5.23 -8.89 1.34
CA ASP A 70 5.21 -10.32 1.56
C ASP A 70 3.84 -10.91 1.15
N GLY A 71 3.86 -11.68 0.05
CA GLY A 71 2.67 -12.37 -0.45
C GLY A 71 2.31 -13.65 0.33
N GLU A 72 3.27 -14.25 1.02
CA GLU A 72 3.06 -15.50 1.77
C GLU A 72 2.41 -15.22 3.13
N TYR A 73 2.72 -14.09 3.75
CA TYR A 73 2.23 -13.67 5.06
C TYR A 73 1.21 -12.52 4.98
N CYS A 74 0.34 -12.54 3.95
CA CYS A 74 -0.82 -11.66 3.90
C CYS A 74 -1.85 -12.06 4.96
N GLU A 75 -2.22 -11.12 5.83
CA GLU A 75 -3.21 -11.34 6.88
C GLU A 75 -4.56 -10.75 6.50
N LEU A 76 -5.65 -11.51 6.75
CA LEU A 76 -7.01 -10.99 6.63
C LEU A 76 -7.31 -10.09 7.82
N LEU A 77 -7.59 -8.83 7.53
CA LEU A 77 -8.00 -7.83 8.50
C LEU A 77 -9.36 -8.21 9.07
N LYS A 78 -9.53 -8.09 10.39
CA LYS A 78 -10.80 -8.38 11.08
C LYS A 78 -11.41 -7.09 11.61
N GLU A 79 -12.73 -6.96 11.49
CA GLU A 79 -13.47 -5.77 11.95
C GLU A 79 -13.12 -5.33 13.39
N LYS A 80 -12.88 -6.30 14.29
CA LYS A 80 -12.54 -6.07 15.70
C LYS A 80 -11.14 -5.48 15.95
N GLU A 81 -10.30 -5.36 14.92
CA GLU A 81 -8.90 -4.93 15.04
C GLU A 81 -8.71 -3.41 14.91
N TYR A 82 -9.80 -2.65 14.74
CA TYR A 82 -9.80 -1.19 14.51
C TYR A 82 -8.84 -0.41 15.41
N GLU A 83 -8.77 -0.76 16.70
CA GLU A 83 -7.95 -0.06 17.68
C GLU A 83 -6.46 -0.01 17.30
N SER A 84 -5.96 -1.02 16.57
CA SER A 84 -4.57 -1.06 16.08
C SER A 84 -4.32 -0.16 14.86
N PHE A 85 -5.38 0.31 14.21
CA PHE A 85 -5.34 1.01 12.92
C PHE A 85 -5.96 2.43 12.98
N LYS A 86 -6.60 2.80 14.10
CA LYS A 86 -7.32 4.08 14.28
C LYS A 86 -6.50 5.34 14.02
N GLU A 87 -5.17 5.26 14.09
CA GLU A 87 -4.29 6.39 13.77
C GLU A 87 -4.20 6.65 12.26
N ASN A 88 -4.47 5.63 11.42
CA ASN A 88 -4.32 5.66 9.98
C ASN A 88 -5.66 5.59 9.21
N VAL A 89 -6.69 5.03 9.84
CA VAL A 89 -7.99 4.74 9.23
C VAL A 89 -9.08 5.30 10.15
N THR A 90 -10.01 6.10 9.62
CA THR A 90 -11.13 6.61 10.41
C THR A 90 -12.15 5.50 10.70
N GLU A 91 -13.04 5.69 11.67
CA GLU A 91 -14.08 4.69 11.95
C GLU A 91 -15.05 4.51 10.79
N GLU A 92 -15.38 5.60 10.08
CA GLU A 92 -16.22 5.56 8.88
C GLU A 92 -15.53 4.79 7.76
N GLU A 93 -14.27 5.11 7.48
CA GLU A 93 -13.44 4.39 6.51
C GLU A 93 -13.33 2.91 6.89
N TRP A 94 -13.11 2.59 8.16
CA TRP A 94 -12.96 1.22 8.64
C TRP A 94 -14.20 0.37 8.34
N ARG A 95 -15.39 0.91 8.53
CA ARG A 95 -16.65 0.18 8.29
C ARG A 95 -16.82 -0.18 6.81
N VAL A 96 -16.53 0.74 5.90
CA VAL A 96 -16.65 0.47 4.45
C VAL A 96 -15.64 -0.55 3.95
N LEU A 97 -14.51 -0.78 4.65
CA LEU A 97 -13.55 -1.83 4.27
C LEU A 97 -14.17 -3.23 4.26
N PHE A 98 -15.29 -3.45 4.95
CA PHE A 98 -15.93 -4.76 5.06
C PHE A 98 -17.24 -4.86 4.25
N HIS A 99 -17.57 -3.83 3.47
CA HIS A 99 -18.72 -3.85 2.58
C HIS A 99 -18.45 -4.63 1.29
N SER A 100 -19.52 -5.08 0.64
CA SER A 100 -19.43 -5.84 -0.61
C SER A 100 -18.97 -5.02 -1.81
N ASP A 101 -19.19 -3.70 -1.79
CA ASP A 101 -18.78 -2.78 -2.87
C ASP A 101 -17.86 -1.67 -2.33
N VAL A 102 -16.83 -2.10 -1.60
CA VAL A 102 -15.86 -1.22 -0.98
C VAL A 102 -15.18 -0.26 -1.95
N THR A 103 -14.94 -0.68 -3.20
CA THR A 103 -14.28 0.19 -4.18
C THR A 103 -15.12 1.43 -4.49
N LYS A 104 -16.44 1.26 -4.67
CA LYS A 104 -17.36 2.36 -4.86
C LYS A 104 -17.50 3.22 -3.61
N ASP A 105 -17.63 2.59 -2.45
CA ASP A 105 -17.78 3.30 -1.17
C ASP A 105 -16.58 4.21 -0.88
N LEU A 106 -15.34 3.75 -1.13
CA LEU A 106 -14.13 4.56 -0.95
C LEU A 106 -14.07 5.76 -1.91
N TYR A 107 -14.56 5.61 -3.15
CA TYR A 107 -14.68 6.72 -4.10
C TYR A 107 -15.70 7.76 -3.61
N GLU A 108 -16.88 7.32 -3.18
CA GLU A 108 -17.94 8.22 -2.72
C GLU A 108 -17.53 9.00 -1.47
N LEU A 109 -16.69 8.41 -0.62
CA LEU A 109 -16.08 9.10 0.53
C LEU A 109 -14.91 10.03 0.17
N GLY A 110 -14.49 10.08 -1.10
CA GLY A 110 -13.37 10.92 -1.55
C GLY A 110 -12.01 10.49 -0.96
N LEU A 111 -11.88 9.23 -0.57
CA LEU A 111 -10.68 8.68 0.08
C LEU A 111 -9.66 8.13 -0.92
N VAL A 112 -9.93 8.26 -2.22
CA VAL A 112 -9.07 7.76 -3.30
C VAL A 112 -8.16 8.88 -3.81
N GLU A 113 -6.90 8.53 -4.06
CA GLU A 113 -5.94 9.36 -4.76
C GLU A 113 -5.91 8.97 -6.24
N GLU A 114 -6.14 9.94 -7.12
CA GLU A 114 -6.35 9.73 -8.56
C GLU A 114 -5.13 10.13 -9.39
N GLU A 115 -4.28 11.05 -8.91
CA GLU A 115 -3.23 11.67 -9.73
C GLU A 115 -1.85 11.05 -9.54
N LYS A 116 -1.49 10.66 -8.32
CA LYS A 116 -0.13 10.18 -7.97
C LYS A 116 -0.20 9.07 -6.94
N GLY A 117 0.51 7.98 -7.20
CA GLY A 117 0.49 6.82 -6.32
C GLY A 117 1.70 5.92 -6.49
N PHE A 118 1.53 4.69 -6.03
CA PHE A 118 2.50 3.61 -6.14
C PHE A 118 1.80 2.35 -6.65
N THR A 119 2.59 1.42 -7.17
CA THR A 119 2.13 0.05 -7.45
C THR A 119 2.61 -0.88 -6.35
N ALA A 120 1.92 -2.00 -6.14
CA ALA A 120 2.37 -3.03 -5.22
C ALA A 120 2.59 -4.36 -5.95
N GLN A 121 3.66 -5.06 -5.62
CA GLN A 121 4.04 -6.32 -6.25
C GLN A 121 4.60 -7.32 -5.23
N ILE A 122 4.39 -8.61 -5.53
CA ILE A 122 5.05 -9.73 -4.87
C ILE A 122 6.17 -10.20 -5.79
N HIS A 123 7.36 -10.50 -5.26
CA HIS A 123 8.46 -11.11 -6.00
C HIS A 123 9.11 -12.21 -5.16
N GLU A 124 9.42 -13.36 -5.79
CA GLU A 124 10.05 -14.51 -5.11
C GLU A 124 11.52 -14.25 -4.74
N ASN A 125 12.21 -13.32 -5.43
CA ASN A 125 13.59 -12.94 -5.13
C ASN A 125 13.77 -11.43 -5.29
N ILE A 126 13.23 -10.69 -4.30
CA ILE A 126 13.26 -9.22 -4.26
C ILE A 126 14.70 -8.71 -4.35
N ASP A 127 15.64 -9.30 -3.61
CA ASP A 127 17.04 -8.85 -3.57
C ASP A 127 17.68 -8.82 -4.96
N THR A 128 17.56 -9.92 -5.73
CA THR A 128 18.12 -9.97 -7.09
C THR A 128 17.39 -9.03 -8.06
N PHE A 129 16.08 -8.84 -7.89
CA PHE A 129 15.32 -7.89 -8.70
C PHE A 129 15.77 -6.44 -8.45
N MET A 130 15.97 -6.08 -7.18
CA MET A 130 16.41 -4.77 -6.73
C MET A 130 17.82 -4.43 -7.24
N GLU A 131 18.71 -5.40 -7.42
CA GLU A 131 20.06 -5.14 -7.95
C GLU A 131 20.09 -4.76 -9.44
N THR A 132 19.04 -5.10 -10.20
CA THR A 132 19.11 -5.09 -11.67
C THR A 132 18.12 -4.15 -12.35
N ASN A 133 16.99 -3.84 -11.72
CA ASN A 133 15.86 -3.18 -12.40
C ASN A 133 15.39 -1.87 -11.73
N VAL A 134 16.07 -1.41 -10.68
CA VAL A 134 15.63 -0.25 -9.90
C VAL A 134 16.70 0.84 -9.83
N ASP A 135 16.29 2.07 -9.56
CA ASP A 135 17.21 3.11 -9.10
C ASP A 135 17.63 2.78 -7.66
N ILE A 136 18.77 2.08 -7.54
CA ILE A 136 19.29 1.57 -6.26
C ILE A 136 19.45 2.70 -5.25
N LYS A 137 19.98 3.85 -5.67
CA LYS A 137 20.23 4.96 -4.75
C LYS A 137 18.93 5.53 -4.20
N ALA A 138 17.96 5.80 -5.09
CA ALA A 138 16.66 6.32 -4.66
C ALA A 138 15.92 5.30 -3.76
N SER A 139 15.99 4.02 -4.11
CA SER A 139 15.35 2.94 -3.36
C SER A 139 15.96 2.77 -1.96
N ASP A 140 17.29 2.72 -1.86
CA ASP A 140 18.03 2.64 -0.59
C ASP A 140 17.72 3.81 0.34
N ASP A 141 17.67 5.03 -0.20
CA ASP A 141 17.38 6.23 0.59
C ASP A 141 15.97 6.19 1.19
N ILE A 142 14.98 5.69 0.43
CA ILE A 142 13.61 5.47 0.93
C ILE A 142 13.60 4.36 1.98
N CYS A 143 14.20 3.21 1.69
CA CYS A 143 14.17 2.04 2.57
C CYS A 143 14.81 2.32 3.93
N LYS A 144 15.94 3.05 3.95
CA LYS A 144 16.59 3.49 5.20
C LYS A 144 15.67 4.33 6.07
N GLN A 145 14.83 5.20 5.48
CA GLN A 145 13.91 6.05 6.23
C GLN A 145 12.86 5.25 7.01
N TYR A 146 12.49 4.06 6.52
CA TYR A 146 11.46 3.21 7.11
C TYR A 146 12.03 1.93 7.76
N GLY A 147 13.35 1.82 7.87
CA GLY A 147 14.01 0.65 8.46
C GLY A 147 13.83 -0.63 7.64
N LEU A 148 13.61 -0.50 6.34
CA LEU A 148 13.52 -1.60 5.38
C LEU A 148 14.93 -1.97 4.91
N LYS A 149 15.16 -3.25 4.59
CA LYS A 149 16.46 -3.79 4.16
C LYS A 149 16.35 -4.34 2.76
#